data_AF-A0A850SKL1-F1
#
_entry.id   AF-A0A850SKL1-F1
#
_cell.length_a   1.000
_cell.length_b   1.000
_cell.length_c   1.000
_cell.angle_alpha   90.00
_cell.angle_beta   90.00
_cell.angle_gamma   90.00
#
_symmetry.space_group_name_H-M   'P 1'
#
loop_
_entity.id
_entity.type
_entity.pdbx_description
1 polymer ?
#
loop_
_entity_poly.entity_id
_entity_poly.type
_entity_poly.pdbx_seq_one_letter_code
_entity_poly.pdbx_strand_id
1 'polypeptide(L)'
;MQTFRTKKAGNRPASGLHYAVPLIAVVLAVAFLTPQQASAESCVNLPIDRAIASGHQTGSYPHRAIDNDPKTGWANNGIGSWIQVDLGRMRMVCSADIAWYKGDVRVYHFAILTSVDGTSFKEFYIHGRSSGNTAAPENYSFEPIGARYVKIKVYGNTDNNWAAIMEIDVQGRKIDPALLEGKVCYDGWNVTAYFTPIESDYAGTGSITIMTDEGERAYYAGFVEEIMMQGSGLANDGSYLGYWGGGFHISEEPRGSSGMVMQVGYVATDTSVIPYFTEITMPYLKDPWNQKTFTAADTGPAIIGKHLDVYTGIGLDARAEAFRIAEKSQTVCY
;
A
#
# COMPACT_ATOMS: atom_id res chain seq x y z
N MET A 1 14.29 51.21 -83.28
CA MET A 1 13.68 52.27 -84.10
C MET A 1 12.19 51.93 -84.22
N GLN A 2 11.34 52.78 -83.64
CA GLN A 2 9.87 52.92 -83.85
C GLN A 2 8.99 51.73 -83.42
N THR A 3 7.85 51.86 -82.71
CA THR A 3 6.93 53.00 -82.51
C THR A 3 6.02 52.78 -81.28
N PHE A 4 5.49 53.87 -80.73
CA PHE A 4 4.59 53.98 -79.58
C PHE A 4 3.10 53.99 -79.99
N ARG A 5 2.22 53.54 -79.06
CA ARG A 5 0.83 54.02 -78.75
C ARG A 5 -0.32 53.70 -79.74
N THR A 6 -1.60 53.51 -79.36
CA THR A 6 -2.39 53.68 -78.10
C THR A 6 -3.82 53.10 -78.28
N LYS A 7 -4.48 52.72 -77.15
CA LYS A 7 -5.93 52.88 -76.78
C LYS A 7 -7.01 52.16 -77.64
N LYS A 8 -8.21 51.75 -77.18
CA LYS A 8 -9.01 51.95 -75.95
C LYS A 8 -10.21 50.95 -75.94
N ALA A 9 -10.68 50.60 -74.73
CA ALA A 9 -12.06 50.51 -74.22
C ALA A 9 -13.12 49.49 -74.73
N GLY A 10 -13.68 48.73 -73.76
CA GLY A 10 -15.13 48.68 -73.46
C GLY A 10 -15.84 47.32 -73.65
N ASN A 11 -16.35 46.68 -72.57
CA ASN A 11 -17.77 46.78 -72.13
C ASN A 11 -18.16 45.78 -71.00
N ARG A 12 -18.83 46.35 -69.98
CA ARG A 12 -19.93 45.88 -69.10
C ARG A 12 -19.83 44.67 -68.15
N PRO A 13 -20.49 44.74 -66.96
CA PRO A 13 -20.38 43.78 -65.86
C PRO A 13 -21.63 42.88 -65.71
N ALA A 14 -21.48 41.74 -65.03
CA ALA A 14 -22.59 41.01 -64.41
C ALA A 14 -22.13 40.43 -63.06
N SER A 15 -22.84 40.85 -62.03
CA SER A 15 -22.73 40.50 -60.61
C SER A 15 -23.09 39.03 -60.35
N GLY A 16 -22.15 38.27 -59.79
CA GLY A 16 -22.36 36.92 -59.25
C GLY A 16 -22.16 36.92 -57.73
N LEU A 17 -23.21 36.54 -57.02
CA LEU A 17 -23.27 36.40 -55.56
C LEU A 17 -22.46 35.13 -55.17
N HIS A 18 -21.34 35.29 -54.46
CA HIS A 18 -20.57 34.15 -53.92
C HIS A 18 -21.06 33.81 -52.50
N TYR A 19 -21.71 32.65 -52.37
CA TYR A 19 -22.00 32.01 -51.10
C TYR A 19 -20.72 31.41 -50.52
N ALA A 20 -20.21 31.95 -49.42
CA ALA A 20 -19.16 31.33 -48.63
C ALA A 20 -19.80 30.28 -47.69
N VAL A 21 -19.48 29.00 -47.89
CA VAL A 21 -19.80 27.92 -46.96
C VAL A 21 -18.70 27.89 -45.90
N PRO A 22 -18.99 28.05 -44.60
CA PRO A 22 -17.96 27.97 -43.58
C PRO A 22 -17.52 26.52 -43.37
N LEU A 23 -16.22 26.27 -43.43
CA LEU A 23 -15.61 25.02 -42.98
C LEU A 23 -15.82 24.89 -41.46
N ILE A 24 -16.66 23.95 -41.03
CA ILE A 24 -16.73 23.53 -39.63
C ILE A 24 -15.53 22.61 -39.38
N ALA A 25 -14.52 23.11 -38.68
CA ALA A 25 -13.44 22.29 -38.15
C ALA A 25 -13.98 21.43 -37.02
N VAL A 26 -14.15 20.13 -37.26
CA VAL A 26 -14.43 19.14 -36.21
C VAL A 26 -13.13 18.91 -35.45
N VAL A 27 -12.97 19.59 -34.31
CA VAL A 27 -11.91 19.28 -33.36
C VAL A 27 -12.35 18.03 -32.58
N LEU A 28 -11.78 16.87 -32.92
CA LEU A 28 -11.88 15.69 -32.04
C LEU A 28 -11.08 16.02 -30.77
N ALA A 29 -11.79 16.29 -29.67
CA ALA A 29 -11.19 16.27 -28.35
C ALA A 29 -10.89 14.82 -27.99
N VAL A 30 -9.64 14.39 -28.18
CA VAL A 30 -9.14 13.18 -27.54
C VAL A 30 -9.03 13.50 -26.05
N ALA A 31 -9.97 13.01 -25.25
CA ALA A 31 -9.86 13.07 -23.81
C ALA A 31 -8.68 12.18 -23.40
N PHE A 32 -7.52 12.80 -23.16
CA PHE A 32 -6.46 12.14 -22.42
C PHE A 32 -7.00 11.89 -21.01
N LEU A 33 -7.32 10.63 -20.72
CA LEU A 33 -7.48 10.18 -19.34
C LEU A 33 -6.11 10.39 -18.68
N THR A 34 -5.96 11.49 -17.96
CA THR A 34 -4.85 11.63 -17.02
C THR A 34 -4.96 10.46 -16.04
N PRO A 35 -3.93 9.61 -15.89
CA PRO A 35 -3.93 8.62 -14.84
C PRO A 35 -4.17 9.35 -13.52
N GLN A 36 -5.23 8.97 -12.82
CA GLN A 36 -5.57 9.50 -11.52
C GLN A 36 -4.41 9.14 -10.60
N GLN A 37 -3.55 10.12 -10.37
CA GLN A 37 -2.37 9.98 -9.55
C GLN A 37 -2.85 9.60 -8.16
N ALA A 38 -2.64 8.33 -7.78
CA ALA A 38 -2.89 7.83 -6.45
C ALA A 38 -2.27 8.84 -5.47
N SER A 39 -3.14 9.46 -4.66
CA SER A 39 -2.72 10.40 -3.63
C SER A 39 -1.63 9.73 -2.82
N ALA A 40 -0.42 10.30 -2.81
CA ALA A 40 0.58 9.95 -1.82
C ALA A 40 -0.04 10.22 -0.45
N GLU A 41 -0.53 9.17 0.23
CA GLU A 41 -1.12 9.28 1.57
C GLU A 41 -0.15 10.08 2.45
N SER A 42 -0.63 11.22 2.98
CA SER A 42 0.23 12.09 3.76
C SER A 42 0.54 11.44 5.11
N CYS A 43 1.84 11.27 5.38
CA CYS A 43 2.29 10.81 6.69
C CYS A 43 2.10 11.94 7.72
N VAL A 44 1.73 11.57 8.93
CA VAL A 44 1.46 12.45 10.07
C VAL A 44 2.30 12.01 11.26
N ASN A 45 2.49 12.92 12.22
CA ASN A 45 3.22 12.59 13.45
C ASN A 45 2.44 11.56 14.26
N LEU A 46 3.08 10.43 14.53
CA LEU A 46 2.50 9.35 15.30
C LEU A 46 2.74 9.58 16.79
N PRO A 47 1.77 9.27 17.65
CA PRO A 47 2.01 9.26 19.08
C PRO A 47 3.04 8.18 19.43
N ILE A 48 4.06 8.56 20.19
CA ILE A 48 5.01 7.65 20.81
C ILE A 48 4.49 7.33 22.22
N ASP A 49 4.34 6.05 22.53
CA ASP A 49 3.86 5.59 23.84
C ASP A 49 4.96 5.71 24.91
N ARG A 50 6.17 5.29 24.57
CA ARG A 50 7.34 5.35 25.47
C ARG A 50 8.66 5.15 24.73
N ALA A 51 9.75 5.49 25.40
CA ALA A 51 11.11 5.23 24.96
C ALA A 51 11.93 4.45 26.00
N ILE A 52 12.79 3.55 25.52
CA ILE A 52 13.84 2.87 26.30
C ILE A 52 15.18 3.06 25.60
N ALA A 53 16.30 2.89 26.31
CA ALA A 53 17.63 3.07 25.73
C ALA A 53 18.64 2.08 26.31
N SER A 54 19.80 1.98 25.64
CA SER A 54 20.95 1.18 26.09
C SER A 54 21.57 1.63 27.42
N GLY A 55 21.26 2.85 27.84
CA GLY A 55 21.83 3.54 28.99
C GLY A 55 21.45 5.02 28.95
N HIS A 56 21.86 5.79 29.96
CA HIS A 56 21.67 7.23 29.96
C HIS A 56 22.64 7.93 30.91
N GLN A 57 22.95 9.20 30.62
CA GLN A 57 23.54 10.13 31.57
C GLN A 57 22.47 10.60 32.58
N THR A 58 22.87 10.85 33.82
CA THR A 58 21.99 11.44 34.84
C THR A 58 21.35 12.74 34.32
N GLY A 59 20.01 12.77 34.31
CA GLY A 59 19.26 13.91 33.78
C GLY A 59 19.01 13.88 32.27
N SER A 60 19.46 12.87 31.54
CA SER A 60 19.23 12.71 30.10
C SER A 60 18.55 11.38 29.80
N TYR A 61 17.39 11.17 30.43
CA TYR A 61 16.61 9.94 30.35
C TYR A 61 15.91 9.79 28.99
N PRO A 62 15.58 8.56 28.55
CA PRO A 62 14.98 8.32 27.22
C PRO A 62 13.69 9.10 26.92
N HIS A 63 12.83 9.30 27.93
CA HIS A 63 11.58 10.06 27.74
C HIS A 63 11.80 11.52 27.37
N ARG A 64 13.00 12.08 27.66
CA ARG A 64 13.36 13.45 27.32
C ARG A 64 13.66 13.68 25.85
N ALA A 65 13.70 12.62 25.05
CA ALA A 65 13.86 12.70 23.60
C ALA A 65 12.52 12.57 22.87
N ILE A 66 11.41 12.53 23.59
CA ILE A 66 10.04 12.37 23.05
C ILE A 66 9.05 13.25 23.83
N ASP A 67 9.55 14.27 24.54
CA ASP A 67 8.73 15.16 25.38
C ASP A 67 8.39 16.50 24.69
N ASN A 68 8.86 16.70 23.45
CA ASN A 68 8.61 17.88 22.64
C ASN A 68 9.11 19.18 23.32
N ASP A 69 10.13 19.07 24.16
CA ASP A 69 10.90 20.19 24.71
C ASP A 69 12.33 20.16 24.12
N PRO A 70 12.67 21.05 23.17
CA PRO A 70 13.97 21.04 22.49
C PRO A 70 15.16 21.36 23.41
N LYS A 71 14.91 21.67 24.69
CA LYS A 71 15.95 21.91 25.71
C LYS A 71 16.32 20.65 26.47
N THR A 72 15.50 19.61 26.39
CA THR A 72 15.75 18.30 27.00
C THR A 72 16.09 17.28 25.93
N GLY A 73 16.71 16.18 26.35
CA GLY A 73 17.17 15.15 25.43
C GLY A 73 17.69 13.93 26.16
N TRP A 74 17.76 12.83 25.42
CA TRP A 74 18.47 11.62 25.84
C TRP A 74 19.95 11.72 25.46
N ALA A 75 20.83 11.23 26.34
CA ALA A 75 22.25 11.14 26.04
C ALA A 75 22.87 9.92 26.71
N ASN A 76 23.79 9.26 26.02
CA ASN A 76 24.58 8.16 26.56
C ASN A 76 25.98 8.14 25.91
N ASN A 77 27.02 7.87 26.68
CA ASN A 77 28.37 7.75 26.16
C ASN A 77 28.64 6.32 25.70
N GLY A 78 29.15 6.17 24.47
CA GLY A 78 29.59 4.89 23.94
C GLY A 78 29.08 4.65 22.53
N ILE A 79 30.00 4.23 21.64
CA ILE A 79 29.66 3.83 20.27
C ILE A 79 28.68 2.66 20.32
N GLY A 80 27.61 2.76 19.54
CA GLY A 80 26.54 1.76 19.49
C GLY A 80 25.45 1.96 20.54
N SER A 81 25.49 3.06 21.30
CA SER A 81 24.37 3.48 22.15
C SER A 81 23.11 3.65 21.32
N TRP A 82 21.96 3.28 21.88
CA TRP A 82 20.70 3.33 21.15
C TRP A 82 19.55 3.79 22.02
N ILE A 83 18.57 4.41 21.38
CA ILE A 83 17.23 4.68 21.92
C ILE A 83 16.20 4.00 21.02
N GLN A 84 15.16 3.44 21.62
CA GLN A 84 14.08 2.74 20.96
C GLN A 84 12.75 3.33 21.44
N VAL A 85 11.93 3.76 20.50
CA VAL A 85 10.58 4.24 20.74
C VAL A 85 9.56 3.13 20.43
N ASP A 86 8.55 2.99 21.27
CA ASP A 86 7.38 2.12 21.08
C ASP A 86 6.19 3.00 20.64
N LEU A 87 5.61 2.70 19.48
CA LEU A 87 4.42 3.39 18.96
C LEU A 87 3.11 2.88 19.60
N GLY A 88 3.23 1.94 20.56
CA GLY A 88 2.13 1.30 21.28
C GLY A 88 1.47 0.16 20.51
N ARG A 89 1.47 0.25 19.18
CA ARG A 89 0.95 -0.74 18.22
C ARG A 89 1.67 -0.64 16.90
N MET A 90 1.49 -1.62 16.02
CA MET A 90 2.05 -1.53 14.67
C MET A 90 1.49 -0.31 13.93
N ARG A 91 2.33 0.33 13.11
CA ARG A 91 2.01 1.47 12.26
C ARG A 91 2.76 1.33 10.93
N MET A 92 2.24 1.95 9.88
CA MET A 92 3.03 2.19 8.67
C MET A 92 3.91 3.42 8.89
N VAL A 93 5.18 3.21 9.16
CA VAL A 93 6.17 4.27 9.42
C VAL A 93 6.79 4.72 8.11
N CYS A 94 6.84 6.03 7.88
CA CYS A 94 7.37 6.67 6.67
C CYS A 94 8.74 7.31 6.89
N SER A 95 8.96 7.92 8.06
CA SER A 95 10.20 8.62 8.39
C SER A 95 10.38 8.76 9.89
N ALA A 96 11.60 9.14 10.30
CA ALA A 96 11.86 9.65 11.64
C ALA A 96 12.46 11.06 11.52
N ASP A 97 11.97 11.99 12.32
CA ASP A 97 12.59 13.29 12.50
C ASP A 97 13.43 13.26 13.76
N ILE A 98 14.70 13.67 13.68
CA ILE A 98 15.62 13.61 14.81
C ILE A 98 16.32 14.96 14.97
N ALA A 99 16.16 15.57 16.15
CA ALA A 99 16.96 16.73 16.54
C ALA A 99 18.19 16.27 17.31
N TRP A 100 19.38 16.62 16.82
CA TRP A 100 20.64 16.19 17.42
C TRP A 100 21.18 17.25 18.38
N TYR A 101 21.73 16.83 19.53
CA TYR A 101 22.39 17.76 20.44
C TYR A 101 23.62 18.37 19.76
N LYS A 102 23.67 19.71 19.65
CA LYS A 102 24.69 20.43 18.87
C LYS A 102 24.74 20.00 17.40
N GLY A 103 23.60 19.66 16.81
CA GLY A 103 23.49 19.24 15.41
C GLY A 103 23.92 20.29 14.38
N ASP A 104 24.16 21.54 14.80
CA ASP A 104 24.68 22.66 14.01
C ASP A 104 26.22 22.75 13.97
N VAL A 105 26.90 21.93 14.78
CA VAL A 105 28.38 21.89 14.81
C VAL A 105 28.93 20.45 14.87
N ARG A 106 28.08 19.46 15.16
CA ARG A 106 28.43 18.04 15.19
C ARG A 106 27.69 17.26 14.14
N VAL A 107 28.41 16.34 13.50
CA VAL A 107 27.80 15.34 12.64
C VAL A 107 27.76 14.01 13.37
N TYR A 108 26.55 13.48 13.57
CA TYR A 108 26.31 12.17 14.17
C TYR A 108 26.29 11.09 13.10
N HIS A 109 26.85 9.93 13.41
CA HIS A 109 26.76 8.72 12.61
C HIS A 109 25.76 7.77 13.26
N PHE A 110 24.80 7.22 12.52
CA PHE A 110 23.72 6.42 13.13
C PHE A 110 23.12 5.37 12.18
N ALA A 111 22.17 4.60 12.70
CA ALA A 111 21.28 3.75 11.94
C ALA A 111 19.86 3.86 12.49
N ILE A 112 18.88 3.77 11.58
CA ILE A 112 17.46 3.64 11.93
C ILE A 112 17.05 2.20 11.64
N LEU A 113 16.55 1.54 12.68
CA LEU A 113 16.06 0.18 12.62
C LEU A 113 14.59 0.15 13.00
N THR A 114 13.82 -0.77 12.43
CA THR A 114 12.44 -0.99 12.84
C THR A 114 12.19 -2.44 13.23
N SER A 115 11.17 -2.65 14.05
CA SER A 115 10.77 -3.97 14.52
C SER A 115 9.28 -4.05 14.78
N VAL A 116 8.72 -5.24 14.59
CA VAL A 116 7.34 -5.58 14.95
C VAL A 116 7.24 -6.15 16.36
N ASP A 117 8.28 -6.85 16.82
CA ASP A 117 8.28 -7.62 18.08
C ASP A 117 9.13 -6.99 19.20
N GLY A 118 9.94 -5.98 18.87
CA GLY A 118 10.82 -5.27 19.80
C GLY A 118 12.11 -6.01 20.13
N THR A 119 12.38 -7.15 19.47
CA THR A 119 13.57 -8.00 19.69
C THR A 119 14.36 -8.23 18.40
N SER A 120 13.68 -8.47 17.28
CA SER A 120 14.25 -8.67 15.95
C SER A 120 14.15 -7.37 15.17
N PHE A 121 15.30 -6.76 14.85
CA PHE A 121 15.35 -5.47 14.14
C PHE A 121 15.85 -5.65 12.72
N LYS A 122 15.16 -5.01 11.78
CA LYS A 122 15.63 -4.84 10.40
C LYS A 122 16.25 -3.45 10.27
N GLU A 123 17.44 -3.39 9.67
CA GLU A 123 18.13 -2.13 9.40
C GLU A 123 17.61 -1.51 8.10
N PHE A 124 17.17 -0.26 8.14
CA PHE A 124 16.68 0.46 6.95
C PHE A 124 17.64 1.54 6.50
N TYR A 125 18.23 2.24 7.47
CA TYR A 125 19.28 3.21 7.21
C TYR A 125 20.56 2.71 7.85
N ILE A 126 21.49 2.21 7.05
CA ILE A 126 22.84 1.86 7.50
C ILE A 126 23.75 3.06 7.17
N HIS A 127 24.49 3.56 8.16
CA HIS A 127 25.42 4.71 8.02
C HIS A 127 24.73 6.08 7.81
N GLY A 128 23.64 6.31 8.53
CA GLY A 128 23.03 7.63 8.80
C GLY A 128 24.06 8.65 9.16
N ARG A 129 23.96 9.83 8.56
CA ARG A 129 24.82 10.96 8.87
C ARG A 129 23.95 12.21 9.01
N SER A 130 23.97 12.82 10.19
CA SER A 130 23.27 14.10 10.39
C SER A 130 23.97 15.21 9.60
N SER A 131 23.26 16.32 9.36
CA SER A 131 23.76 17.39 8.50
C SER A 131 24.99 18.12 9.09
N GLY A 132 25.02 18.28 10.42
CA GLY A 132 26.00 19.15 11.07
C GLY A 132 25.72 20.64 10.89
N ASN A 133 24.53 21.01 10.38
CA ASN A 133 24.18 22.40 10.03
C ASN A 133 22.96 22.93 10.79
N THR A 134 22.27 22.12 11.59
CA THR A 134 21.08 22.54 12.33
C THR A 134 20.88 21.77 13.63
N ALA A 135 20.42 22.47 14.67
CA ALA A 135 19.92 21.85 15.89
C ALA A 135 18.41 21.53 15.84
N ALA A 136 17.71 21.97 14.78
CA ALA A 136 16.31 21.60 14.54
C ALA A 136 16.19 20.14 14.07
N PRO A 137 14.99 19.53 14.14
CA PRO A 137 14.78 18.18 13.64
C PRO A 137 15.16 18.02 12.16
N GLU A 138 15.90 16.95 11.86
CA GLU A 138 16.20 16.51 10.50
C GLU A 138 15.31 15.31 10.13
N ASN A 139 14.69 15.35 8.95
CA ASN A 139 13.84 14.26 8.45
C ASN A 139 14.66 13.18 7.75
N TYR A 140 14.49 11.92 8.17
CA TYR A 140 15.07 10.74 7.54
C TYR A 140 13.95 9.82 7.03
N SER A 141 13.59 9.97 5.76
CA SER A 141 12.53 9.20 5.11
C SER A 141 13.01 7.91 4.45
N PHE A 142 12.09 6.96 4.34
CA PHE A 142 12.29 5.64 3.73
C PHE A 142 10.97 5.11 3.15
N GLU A 143 11.04 4.04 2.38
CA GLU A 143 9.84 3.36 1.89
C GLU A 143 8.95 2.94 3.07
N PRO A 144 7.66 3.31 3.08
CA PRO A 144 6.79 3.04 4.22
C PRO A 144 6.80 1.56 4.62
N ILE A 145 6.96 1.30 5.92
CA ILE A 145 7.06 -0.06 6.45
C ILE A 145 6.21 -0.26 7.71
N GLY A 146 5.61 -1.44 7.83
CA GLY A 146 4.96 -1.90 9.05
C GLY A 146 5.97 -2.10 10.19
N ALA A 147 5.82 -1.30 11.25
CA ALA A 147 6.64 -1.41 12.46
C ALA A 147 5.88 -0.92 13.69
N ARG A 148 6.19 -1.51 14.85
CA ARG A 148 5.75 -1.00 16.16
C ARG A 148 6.87 -0.23 16.86
N TYR A 149 8.11 -0.67 16.67
CA TYR A 149 9.27 -0.11 17.33
C TYR A 149 10.19 0.53 16.29
N VAL A 150 10.68 1.73 16.59
CA VAL A 150 11.75 2.40 15.84
C VAL A 150 12.93 2.58 16.78
N LYS A 151 14.12 2.18 16.34
CA LYS A 151 15.37 2.24 17.12
C LYS A 151 16.39 3.07 16.36
N ILE A 152 16.96 4.06 17.04
CA ILE A 152 18.06 4.88 16.55
C ILE A 152 19.31 4.43 17.28
N LYS A 153 20.26 3.85 16.53
CA LYS A 153 21.55 3.41 17.06
C LYS A 153 22.63 4.37 16.59
N VAL A 154 23.39 4.95 17.50
CA VAL A 154 24.36 6.00 17.24
C VAL A 154 25.79 5.45 17.35
N TYR A 155 26.61 5.73 16.35
CA TYR A 155 27.98 5.27 16.19
C TYR A 155 29.02 6.35 16.53
N GLY A 156 28.62 7.35 17.33
CA GLY A 156 29.42 8.51 17.70
C GLY A 156 29.13 9.72 16.81
N ASN A 157 29.93 10.77 16.99
CA ASN A 157 29.85 12.02 16.24
C ASN A 157 31.27 12.55 15.94
N THR A 158 31.37 13.64 15.19
CA THR A 158 32.67 14.23 14.80
C THR A 158 33.53 14.72 15.94
N ASP A 159 32.97 14.99 17.12
CA ASP A 159 33.74 15.45 18.28
C ASP A 159 34.16 14.28 19.20
N ASN A 160 33.29 13.29 19.38
CA ASN A 160 33.44 12.23 20.38
C ASN A 160 32.44 11.07 20.21
N ASN A 161 32.44 10.15 21.16
CA ASN A 161 31.65 8.92 21.14
C ASN A 161 30.25 9.04 21.78
N TRP A 162 29.77 10.25 22.08
CA TRP A 162 28.45 10.43 22.68
C TRP A 162 27.33 10.24 21.65
N ALA A 163 26.29 9.55 22.08
CA ALA A 163 24.96 9.64 21.51
C ALA A 163 24.16 10.69 22.27
N ALA A 164 23.58 11.66 21.58
CA ALA A 164 22.75 12.69 22.22
C ALA A 164 21.68 13.19 21.24
N ILE A 165 20.41 12.95 21.59
CA ILE A 165 19.23 13.24 20.78
C ILE A 165 18.29 14.08 21.63
N MET A 166 17.90 15.24 21.09
CA MET A 166 17.02 16.20 21.75
C MET A 166 15.56 15.83 21.54
N GLU A 167 15.16 15.48 20.31
CA GLU A 167 13.80 15.10 19.98
C GLU A 167 13.77 14.01 18.92
N ILE A 168 12.74 13.17 19.00
CA ILE A 168 12.40 12.12 18.04
C ILE A 168 10.91 12.21 17.77
N ASP A 169 10.56 12.48 16.52
CA ASP A 169 9.21 12.28 16.00
C ASP A 169 9.22 11.15 14.98
N VAL A 170 8.13 10.38 14.92
CA VAL A 170 7.97 9.28 13.96
C VAL A 170 6.78 9.59 13.08
N GLN A 171 7.04 9.78 11.79
CA GLN A 171 5.99 10.05 10.82
C GLN A 171 5.46 8.74 10.26
N GLY A 172 4.14 8.61 10.18
CA GLY A 172 3.50 7.43 9.61
C GLY A 172 2.13 7.70 9.03
N ARG A 173 1.54 6.71 8.36
CA ARG A 173 0.24 6.88 7.70
C ARG A 173 -0.85 7.18 8.73
N LYS A 174 -1.66 8.19 8.44
CA LYS A 174 -2.85 8.50 9.23
C LYS A 174 -3.86 7.36 9.07
N ILE A 175 -4.34 6.83 10.19
CA ILE A 175 -5.46 5.90 10.21
C ILE A 175 -6.73 6.68 10.51
N ASP A 176 -7.78 6.43 9.74
CA ASP A 176 -9.11 6.97 10.06
C ASP A 176 -9.61 6.35 11.37
N PRO A 177 -9.82 7.14 12.44
CA PRO A 177 -10.32 6.63 13.71
C PRO A 177 -11.67 5.90 13.57
N ALA A 178 -12.50 6.28 12.59
CA ALA A 178 -13.79 5.63 12.35
C ALA A 178 -13.63 4.14 11.98
N LEU A 179 -12.53 3.76 11.34
CA LEU A 179 -12.23 2.36 11.02
C LEU A 179 -11.87 1.53 12.26
N LEU A 180 -11.53 2.18 13.37
CA LEU A 180 -11.12 1.52 14.62
C LEU A 180 -12.17 1.62 15.73
N GLU A 181 -13.25 2.37 15.52
CA GLU A 181 -14.23 2.66 16.55
C GLU A 181 -14.93 1.38 17.03
N GLY A 182 -14.88 1.13 18.34
CA GLY A 182 -15.51 -0.05 18.97
C GLY A 182 -14.78 -1.38 18.75
N LYS A 183 -13.65 -1.41 18.03
CA LYS A 183 -12.91 -2.63 17.69
C LYS A 183 -11.69 -2.85 18.59
N VAL A 184 -11.35 -4.10 18.86
CA VAL A 184 -10.09 -4.46 19.51
C VAL A 184 -9.09 -4.90 18.45
N CYS A 185 -7.90 -4.30 18.46
CA CYS A 185 -6.86 -4.60 17.49
C CYS A 185 -5.87 -5.63 18.04
N TYR A 186 -5.58 -6.63 17.20
CA TYR A 186 -4.64 -7.69 17.52
C TYR A 186 -3.55 -7.73 16.46
N ASP A 187 -2.29 -7.80 16.90
CA ASP A 187 -1.12 -7.90 16.02
C ASP A 187 -0.79 -9.36 15.67
N GLY A 188 0.09 -9.54 14.67
CA GLY A 188 0.68 -10.83 14.34
C GLY A 188 -0.16 -11.68 13.38
N TRP A 189 -1.03 -11.06 12.58
CA TRP A 189 -1.85 -11.76 11.59
C TRP A 189 -1.11 -11.99 10.29
N ASN A 190 -1.27 -13.17 9.69
CA ASN A 190 -0.90 -13.43 8.32
C ASN A 190 -2.08 -13.01 7.42
N VAL A 191 -1.86 -12.10 6.48
CA VAL A 191 -2.87 -11.71 5.50
C VAL A 191 -2.40 -12.19 4.13
N THR A 192 -3.20 -13.07 3.52
CA THR A 192 -3.07 -13.44 2.11
C THR A 192 -4.27 -12.88 1.35
N ALA A 193 -4.30 -13.12 0.05
CA ALA A 193 -5.42 -12.74 -0.77
C ALA A 193 -5.62 -13.72 -1.93
N TYR A 194 -6.87 -13.78 -2.39
CA TYR A 194 -7.33 -14.60 -3.50
C TYR A 194 -8.23 -13.78 -4.43
N PHE A 195 -8.39 -14.26 -5.65
CA PHE A 195 -9.15 -13.57 -6.69
C PHE A 195 -9.84 -14.60 -7.59
N THR A 196 -10.83 -14.16 -8.37
CA THR A 196 -11.49 -15.00 -9.36
C THR A 196 -10.84 -14.77 -10.74
N PRO A 197 -10.09 -15.73 -11.32
CA PRO A 197 -9.60 -15.62 -12.69
C PRO A 197 -10.75 -15.50 -13.71
N ILE A 198 -10.50 -14.81 -14.82
CA ILE A 198 -11.37 -14.76 -16.00
C ILE A 198 -10.74 -15.61 -17.09
N GLU A 199 -11.50 -16.50 -17.72
CA GLU A 199 -11.00 -17.40 -18.76
C GLU A 199 -10.28 -16.67 -19.90
N SER A 200 -10.87 -15.58 -20.41
CA SER A 200 -10.30 -14.81 -21.53
C SER A 200 -8.90 -14.25 -21.25
N ASP A 201 -8.54 -14.00 -19.98
CA ASP A 201 -7.21 -13.53 -19.58
C ASP A 201 -6.11 -14.58 -19.84
N TYR A 202 -6.49 -15.85 -20.06
CA TYR A 202 -5.57 -16.97 -20.28
C TYR A 202 -5.53 -17.43 -21.74
N ALA A 203 -6.05 -16.61 -22.67
CA ALA A 203 -5.96 -16.87 -24.10
C ALA A 203 -4.50 -17.11 -24.52
N GLY A 204 -4.27 -18.18 -25.29
CA GLY A 204 -2.94 -18.56 -25.76
C GLY A 204 -2.18 -19.54 -24.85
N THR A 205 -2.74 -19.93 -23.71
CA THR A 205 -2.15 -20.99 -22.85
C THR A 205 -2.41 -22.42 -23.34
N GLY A 206 -3.04 -22.57 -24.51
CA GLY A 206 -3.57 -23.85 -24.99
C GLY A 206 -4.92 -24.18 -24.35
N SER A 207 -5.58 -25.24 -24.82
CA SER A 207 -6.88 -25.67 -24.32
C SER A 207 -6.81 -27.07 -23.74
N ILE A 208 -7.57 -27.31 -22.68
CA ILE A 208 -7.76 -28.61 -22.04
C ILE A 208 -9.25 -28.91 -21.92
N THR A 209 -9.61 -30.17 -22.06
CA THR A 209 -10.97 -30.67 -21.82
C THR A 209 -11.02 -31.31 -20.45
N ILE A 210 -11.99 -30.91 -19.64
CA ILE A 210 -12.22 -31.42 -18.29
C ILE A 210 -13.65 -31.96 -18.17
N MET A 211 -13.85 -32.88 -17.23
CA MET A 211 -15.19 -33.33 -16.83
C MET A 211 -15.75 -32.40 -15.76
N THR A 212 -16.94 -31.87 -15.98
CA THR A 212 -17.77 -31.20 -14.97
C THR A 212 -19.02 -32.03 -14.67
N ASP A 213 -19.81 -31.56 -13.70
CA ASP A 213 -21.16 -32.05 -13.41
C ASP A 213 -22.15 -31.93 -14.57
N GLU A 214 -21.89 -31.07 -15.54
CA GLU A 214 -22.69 -30.89 -16.75
C GLU A 214 -22.11 -31.60 -18.00
N GLY A 215 -20.96 -32.27 -17.88
CA GLY A 215 -20.31 -33.01 -18.95
C GLY A 215 -18.92 -32.50 -19.31
N GLU A 216 -18.42 -32.88 -20.48
CA GLU A 216 -17.11 -32.42 -20.97
C GLU A 216 -17.19 -30.96 -21.42
N ARG A 217 -16.29 -30.13 -20.88
CA ARG A 217 -16.13 -28.72 -21.27
C ARG A 217 -14.66 -28.41 -21.55
N ALA A 218 -14.41 -27.54 -22.52
CA ALA A 218 -13.07 -27.12 -22.90
C ALA A 218 -12.79 -25.70 -22.42
N TYR A 219 -11.63 -25.50 -21.82
CA TYR A 219 -11.18 -24.23 -21.25
C TYR A 219 -9.72 -23.97 -21.60
N TYR A 220 -9.25 -22.73 -21.43
CA TYR A 220 -7.81 -22.44 -21.48
C TYR A 220 -7.06 -23.14 -20.33
N ALA A 221 -5.91 -23.76 -20.63
CA ALA A 221 -5.17 -24.56 -19.65
C ALA A 221 -4.73 -23.73 -18.43
N GLY A 222 -4.22 -22.52 -18.65
CA GLY A 222 -3.80 -21.63 -17.55
C GLY A 222 -4.98 -21.17 -16.67
N PHE A 223 -6.19 -21.06 -17.23
CA PHE A 223 -7.39 -20.74 -16.46
C PHE A 223 -7.76 -21.90 -15.52
N VAL A 224 -7.71 -23.14 -16.00
CA VAL A 224 -7.97 -24.34 -15.20
C VAL A 224 -6.94 -24.49 -14.08
N GLU A 225 -5.65 -24.28 -14.39
CA GLU A 225 -4.57 -24.31 -13.39
C GLU A 225 -4.79 -23.26 -12.28
N GLU A 226 -5.19 -22.05 -12.63
CA GLU A 226 -5.43 -20.99 -11.65
C GLU A 226 -6.68 -21.29 -10.79
N ILE A 227 -7.76 -21.84 -11.36
CA ILE A 227 -8.95 -22.26 -10.58
C ILE A 227 -8.60 -23.30 -9.52
N MET A 228 -7.69 -24.23 -9.82
CA MET A 228 -7.28 -25.24 -8.84
C MET A 228 -6.57 -24.62 -7.63
N MET A 229 -6.05 -23.41 -7.75
CA MET A 229 -5.44 -22.65 -6.65
C MET A 229 -6.43 -21.69 -5.98
N GLN A 230 -7.21 -20.96 -6.76
CA GLN A 230 -8.11 -19.88 -6.28
C GLN A 230 -9.50 -20.39 -5.88
N GLY A 231 -9.88 -21.60 -6.29
CA GLY A 231 -11.15 -22.26 -6.00
C GLY A 231 -12.24 -22.06 -7.04
N SER A 232 -12.34 -20.89 -7.69
CA SER A 232 -13.35 -20.60 -8.71
C SER A 232 -12.89 -19.61 -9.77
N GLY A 233 -13.45 -19.68 -10.99
CA GLY A 233 -13.15 -18.76 -12.10
C GLY A 233 -14.35 -18.48 -12.99
N LEU A 234 -14.36 -17.30 -13.63
CA LEU A 234 -15.42 -16.86 -14.55
C LEU A 234 -15.10 -17.30 -15.99
N ALA A 235 -15.93 -18.16 -16.56
CA ALA A 235 -15.81 -18.65 -17.92
C ALA A 235 -16.36 -17.67 -18.96
N ASN A 236 -15.97 -17.85 -20.22
CA ASN A 236 -16.38 -17.00 -21.34
C ASN A 236 -17.89 -17.03 -21.64
N ASP A 237 -18.59 -18.10 -21.25
CA ASP A 237 -20.03 -18.25 -21.39
C ASP A 237 -20.81 -17.59 -20.23
N GLY A 238 -20.11 -16.96 -19.28
CA GLY A 238 -20.66 -16.32 -18.10
C GLY A 238 -20.91 -17.26 -16.92
N SER A 239 -20.68 -18.57 -17.08
CA SER A 239 -20.72 -19.53 -15.97
C SER A 239 -19.47 -19.41 -15.10
N TYR A 240 -19.57 -19.90 -13.87
CA TYR A 240 -18.44 -20.06 -12.97
C TYR A 240 -18.03 -21.53 -12.93
N LEU A 241 -16.73 -21.77 -13.11
CA LEU A 241 -16.10 -23.06 -12.94
C LEU A 241 -15.41 -23.08 -11.58
N GLY A 242 -15.82 -23.98 -10.69
CA GLY A 242 -15.18 -24.16 -9.39
C GLY A 242 -14.55 -25.53 -9.22
N TYR A 243 -13.56 -25.61 -8.32
CA TYR A 243 -12.83 -26.84 -8.00
C TYR A 243 -12.91 -27.16 -6.52
N TRP A 244 -13.64 -28.23 -6.18
CA TRP A 244 -13.76 -28.73 -4.81
C TRP A 244 -14.06 -30.22 -4.78
N GLY A 245 -13.75 -30.87 -3.66
CA GLY A 245 -13.95 -32.32 -3.50
C GLY A 245 -13.17 -33.17 -4.51
N GLY A 246 -12.13 -32.60 -5.14
CA GLY A 246 -11.32 -33.25 -6.17
C GLY A 246 -11.90 -33.21 -7.58
N GLY A 247 -12.98 -32.47 -7.83
CA GLY A 247 -13.62 -32.36 -9.14
C GLY A 247 -14.03 -30.93 -9.51
N PHE A 248 -14.44 -30.75 -10.77
CA PHE A 248 -14.91 -29.48 -11.31
C PHE A 248 -16.44 -29.43 -11.37
N HIS A 249 -17.01 -28.25 -11.10
CA HIS A 249 -18.45 -28.04 -11.01
C HIS A 249 -18.80 -26.68 -11.61
N ILE A 250 -19.99 -26.59 -12.21
CA ILE A 250 -20.50 -25.37 -12.83
C ILE A 250 -21.51 -24.67 -11.91
N SER A 251 -21.42 -23.35 -11.81
CA SER A 251 -22.38 -22.51 -11.10
C SER A 251 -22.70 -21.22 -11.85
N GLU A 252 -23.86 -20.62 -11.57
CA GLU A 252 -24.22 -19.31 -12.11
C GLU A 252 -23.55 -18.14 -11.37
N GLU A 253 -23.02 -18.39 -10.17
CA GLU A 253 -22.42 -17.39 -9.28
C GLU A 253 -21.11 -17.89 -8.65
N PRO A 254 -20.17 -17.00 -8.29
CA PRO A 254 -18.96 -17.35 -7.54
C PRO A 254 -19.35 -17.59 -6.08
N ARG A 255 -19.67 -18.83 -5.72
CA ARG A 255 -20.03 -19.17 -4.35
C ARG A 255 -18.78 -19.45 -3.51
N GLY A 256 -18.62 -18.69 -2.43
CA GLY A 256 -17.66 -19.02 -1.37
C GLY A 256 -18.07 -20.27 -0.59
N SER A 257 -17.23 -20.71 0.34
CA SER A 257 -17.48 -21.93 1.15
C SER A 257 -18.77 -21.86 1.99
N SER A 258 -19.22 -20.64 2.31
CA SER A 258 -20.46 -20.35 3.02
C SER A 258 -21.71 -20.33 2.13
N GLY A 259 -21.56 -20.51 0.81
CA GLY A 259 -22.63 -20.39 -0.18
C GLY A 259 -23.00 -18.96 -0.57
N MET A 260 -22.28 -17.95 -0.04
CA MET A 260 -22.45 -16.54 -0.40
C MET A 260 -21.74 -16.20 -1.70
N VAL A 261 -22.30 -15.23 -2.43
CA VAL A 261 -21.65 -14.64 -3.60
C VAL A 261 -20.42 -13.86 -3.14
N MET A 262 -19.26 -14.21 -3.68
CA MET A 262 -18.01 -13.54 -3.37
C MET A 262 -17.99 -12.11 -3.91
N GLN A 263 -17.73 -11.15 -3.03
CA GLN A 263 -17.61 -9.74 -3.38
C GLN A 263 -16.44 -9.08 -2.65
N VAL A 264 -15.87 -8.06 -3.28
CA VAL A 264 -14.78 -7.28 -2.68
C VAL A 264 -15.21 -6.76 -1.31
N GLY A 265 -14.39 -7.01 -0.30
CA GLY A 265 -14.72 -6.73 1.10
C GLY A 265 -15.05 -7.99 1.91
N TYR A 266 -15.22 -9.15 1.28
CA TYR A 266 -15.26 -10.42 2.00
C TYR A 266 -13.86 -10.93 2.31
N VAL A 267 -13.74 -11.56 3.48
CA VAL A 267 -12.51 -12.14 3.99
C VAL A 267 -12.80 -13.55 4.48
N ALA A 268 -11.91 -14.48 4.14
CA ALA A 268 -11.90 -15.81 4.71
C ALA A 268 -11.21 -15.79 6.08
N THR A 269 -11.83 -16.44 7.07
CA THR A 269 -11.34 -16.44 8.46
C THR A 269 -11.36 -17.83 9.07
N ASP A 270 -10.57 -18.02 10.13
CA ASP A 270 -10.84 -19.09 11.09
C ASP A 270 -12.01 -18.67 11.99
N THR A 271 -13.16 -19.30 11.79
CA THR A 271 -14.42 -18.93 12.49
C THR A 271 -14.42 -19.20 13.99
N SER A 272 -13.45 -19.97 14.49
CA SER A 272 -13.23 -20.13 15.94
C SER A 272 -12.52 -18.93 16.56
N VAL A 273 -11.83 -18.11 15.75
CA VAL A 273 -11.13 -16.89 16.17
C VAL A 273 -11.95 -15.65 15.83
N ILE A 274 -12.42 -15.54 14.58
CA ILE A 274 -13.28 -14.45 14.11
C ILE A 274 -14.59 -15.05 13.58
N PRO A 275 -15.71 -14.94 14.31
CA PRO A 275 -16.99 -15.46 13.86
C PRO A 275 -17.45 -14.86 12.52
N TYR A 276 -18.35 -15.58 11.84
CA TYR A 276 -19.01 -15.07 10.64
C TYR A 276 -19.72 -13.73 10.90
N PHE A 277 -19.71 -12.88 9.87
CA PHE A 277 -20.25 -11.53 9.81
C PHE A 277 -19.59 -10.51 10.73
N THR A 278 -18.49 -10.87 11.40
CA THR A 278 -17.68 -9.88 12.11
C THR A 278 -17.09 -8.88 11.12
N GLU A 279 -17.21 -7.60 11.47
CA GLU A 279 -16.60 -6.51 10.70
C GLU A 279 -15.13 -6.33 11.07
N ILE A 280 -14.25 -6.52 10.10
CA ILE A 280 -12.81 -6.47 10.27
C ILE A 280 -12.26 -5.20 9.63
N THR A 281 -11.27 -4.56 10.25
CA THR A 281 -10.45 -3.54 9.59
C THR A 281 -8.97 -3.90 9.71
N MET A 282 -8.22 -3.59 8.65
CA MET A 282 -6.79 -3.83 8.56
C MET A 282 -6.09 -2.51 8.27
N PRO A 283 -5.94 -1.63 9.29
CA PRO A 283 -5.57 -0.23 9.08
C PRO A 283 -4.19 -0.02 8.44
N TYR A 284 -3.31 -1.03 8.45
CA TYR A 284 -1.97 -0.96 7.86
C TYR A 284 -1.81 -1.75 6.58
N LEU A 285 -2.90 -2.35 6.08
CA LEU A 285 -2.86 -3.00 4.78
C LEU A 285 -2.56 -1.97 3.70
N LYS A 286 -2.01 -2.39 2.56
CA LYS A 286 -1.65 -1.43 1.53
C LYS A 286 -2.90 -0.76 0.95
N ASP A 287 -2.86 0.56 0.79
CA ASP A 287 -3.90 1.36 0.12
C ASP A 287 -4.33 0.73 -1.22
N PRO A 288 -5.64 0.67 -1.55
CA PRO A 288 -6.78 1.27 -0.82
C PRO A 288 -7.42 0.35 0.22
N TRP A 289 -6.80 -0.78 0.55
CA TRP A 289 -7.40 -1.81 1.39
C TRP A 289 -7.40 -1.46 2.88
N ASN A 290 -6.46 -0.64 3.34
CA ASN A 290 -6.47 -0.07 4.70
C ASN A 290 -7.68 0.82 5.01
N GLN A 291 -8.36 1.34 3.99
CA GLN A 291 -9.52 2.23 4.15
C GLN A 291 -10.86 1.47 4.14
N LYS A 292 -10.83 0.13 4.06
CA LYS A 292 -12.02 -0.70 3.94
C LYS A 292 -12.39 -1.37 5.25
N THR A 293 -13.69 -1.52 5.47
CA THR A 293 -14.26 -2.51 6.39
C THR A 293 -14.54 -3.79 5.61
N PHE A 294 -14.04 -4.90 6.13
CA PHE A 294 -14.23 -6.24 5.60
C PHE A 294 -15.29 -6.98 6.41
N THR A 295 -15.93 -7.97 5.82
CA THR A 295 -16.84 -8.88 6.50
C THR A 295 -16.25 -10.28 6.48
N ALA A 296 -16.15 -10.92 7.65
CA ALA A 296 -15.84 -12.34 7.76
C ALA A 296 -16.98 -13.15 7.14
N ALA A 297 -16.85 -13.57 5.89
CA ALA A 297 -17.94 -14.16 5.11
C ALA A 297 -17.54 -15.45 4.39
N ASP A 298 -16.28 -15.86 4.54
CA ASP A 298 -15.75 -17.06 3.91
C ASP A 298 -14.84 -17.84 4.88
N THR A 299 -14.48 -19.06 4.48
CA THR A 299 -13.53 -19.93 5.17
C THR A 299 -12.70 -20.69 4.14
N GLY A 300 -11.54 -21.18 4.57
CA GLY A 300 -10.72 -22.05 3.73
C GLY A 300 -9.95 -23.05 4.60
N PRO A 301 -9.62 -24.24 4.08
CA PRO A 301 -8.93 -25.27 4.85
C PRO A 301 -7.53 -24.85 5.31
N ALA A 302 -6.92 -23.86 4.64
CA ALA A 302 -5.63 -23.29 5.02
C ALA A 302 -5.74 -22.11 6.00
N ILE A 303 -6.95 -21.58 6.23
CA ILE A 303 -7.18 -20.38 7.02
C ILE A 303 -7.43 -20.79 8.48
N ILE A 304 -6.34 -20.91 9.23
CA ILE A 304 -6.33 -21.43 10.61
C ILE A 304 -5.64 -20.42 11.54
N GLY A 305 -6.25 -20.13 12.69
CA GLY A 305 -5.74 -19.22 13.69
C GLY A 305 -5.67 -17.78 13.20
N LYS A 306 -4.50 -17.15 13.37
CA LYS A 306 -4.25 -15.75 12.94
C LYS A 306 -3.91 -15.64 11.46
N HIS A 307 -4.80 -16.11 10.60
CA HIS A 307 -4.67 -16.03 9.14
C HIS A 307 -5.99 -15.51 8.56
N LEU A 308 -5.91 -14.49 7.69
CA LEU A 308 -7.01 -14.00 6.86
C LEU A 308 -6.67 -14.15 5.38
N ASP A 309 -7.67 -14.42 4.56
CA ASP A 309 -7.55 -14.37 3.09
C ASP A 309 -8.51 -13.33 2.53
N VAL A 310 -7.98 -12.29 1.88
CA VAL A 310 -8.79 -11.18 1.35
C VAL A 310 -9.21 -11.46 -0.07
N TYR A 311 -10.51 -11.39 -0.36
CA TYR A 311 -10.97 -11.47 -1.74
C TYR A 311 -10.76 -10.14 -2.47
N THR A 312 -9.92 -10.13 -3.49
CA THR A 312 -9.53 -8.91 -4.21
C THR A 312 -10.36 -8.57 -5.43
N GLY A 313 -11.22 -9.49 -5.88
CA GLY A 313 -12.10 -9.29 -7.02
C GLY A 313 -11.83 -10.27 -8.16
N ILE A 314 -12.04 -9.82 -9.39
CA ILE A 314 -12.07 -10.67 -10.59
C ILE A 314 -11.02 -10.19 -11.61
N GLY A 315 -10.32 -11.12 -12.26
CA GLY A 315 -9.38 -10.86 -13.34
C GLY A 315 -7.95 -10.51 -12.91
N LEU A 316 -7.10 -10.18 -13.89
CA LEU A 316 -5.68 -9.94 -13.67
C LEU A 316 -5.35 -8.73 -12.77
N ASP A 317 -6.19 -7.70 -12.74
CA ASP A 317 -5.98 -6.56 -11.83
C ASP A 317 -6.17 -6.99 -10.37
N ALA A 318 -7.21 -7.80 -10.09
CA ALA A 318 -7.43 -8.38 -8.78
C ALA A 318 -6.31 -9.35 -8.38
N ARG A 319 -5.75 -10.09 -9.34
CA ARG A 319 -4.55 -10.92 -9.14
C ARG A 319 -3.35 -10.09 -8.72
N ALA A 320 -3.07 -8.98 -9.41
CA ALA A 320 -1.97 -8.09 -9.07
C ALA A 320 -2.14 -7.53 -7.64
N GLU A 321 -3.36 -7.14 -7.28
CA GLU A 321 -3.69 -6.69 -5.94
C GLU A 321 -3.51 -7.80 -4.88
N ALA A 322 -3.92 -9.03 -5.17
CA ALA A 322 -3.77 -10.16 -4.26
C ALA A 322 -2.29 -10.38 -3.87
N PHE A 323 -1.39 -10.35 -4.85
CA PHE A 323 0.05 -10.44 -4.58
C PHE A 323 0.59 -9.22 -3.84
N ARG A 324 0.08 -8.02 -4.15
CA ARG A 324 0.56 -6.78 -3.54
C ARG A 324 0.23 -6.71 -2.05
N ILE A 325 -0.98 -7.10 -1.65
CA ILE A 325 -1.45 -6.93 -0.26
C ILE A 325 -1.05 -8.08 0.67
N ALA A 326 -0.60 -9.21 0.14
CA ALA A 326 -0.15 -10.34 0.94
C ALA A 326 1.03 -9.94 1.85
N GLU A 327 0.84 -10.03 3.16
CA GLU A 327 1.83 -9.58 4.13
C GLU A 327 1.67 -10.27 5.49
N LYS A 328 2.80 -10.49 6.16
CA LYS A 328 2.85 -11.09 7.50
C LYS A 328 2.80 -10.02 8.58
N SER A 329 2.47 -10.47 9.80
CA SER A 329 2.49 -9.67 11.02
C SER A 329 1.56 -8.45 11.01
N GLN A 330 0.46 -8.51 10.25
CA GLN A 330 -0.55 -7.46 10.16
C GLN A 330 -1.30 -7.23 11.49
N THR A 331 -1.85 -6.04 11.64
CA THR A 331 -2.80 -5.70 12.70
C THR A 331 -4.21 -5.82 12.15
N VAL A 332 -5.04 -6.60 12.82
CA VAL A 332 -6.44 -6.81 12.47
C VAL A 332 -7.29 -6.35 13.65
N CYS A 333 -8.27 -5.49 13.36
CA CYS A 333 -9.19 -4.94 14.35
C CYS A 333 -10.59 -5.49 14.09
N TYR A 334 -11.20 -6.09 15.12
CA TYR A 334 -12.53 -6.68 15.08
C TYR A 334 -13.14 -6.79 16.48
#